data_AF-A0A9W7FCT5-F1
#
_entry.id   AF-A0A9W7FCT5-F1
#
_cell.length_a   1.000
_cell.length_b   1.000
_cell.length_c   1.000
_cell.angle_alpha   90.00
_cell.angle_beta   90.00
_cell.angle_gamma   90.00
#
_symmetry.space_group_name_H-M   'P 1'
#
loop_
_entity.id
_entity.type
_entity.pdbx_description
1 polymer ?
#
loop_
_entity_poly.entity_id
_entity_poly.type
_entity_poly.pdbx_seq_one_letter_code
_entity_poly.pdbx_strand_id
1 'polypeptide(L)'
;MPLYSSERNLDIESSPPTKNTTNSTKRKTWTDGRAHDGPGTPKMPYSKVVEGLTHSQGSIALISALLSGFAFQALTTMTVEFSSLSEAKKVVYIMFSLLSCLTISSFLFVAVSCSMLEQEGLVARSLSISTLTSAGFDDNIKKWYFDDNDFVSFRGRLIFVFNSSFILFTLFCAGYCPLRIDGEVGWVCGGIFLVFGVMMGRNMRVMNHKFVEGILKKI
;
A
#
# COMPACT_ATOMS: atom_id res chain seq x y z
N MET A 1 14.43 -24.47 34.03
CA MET A 1 13.76 -23.17 34.22
C MET A 1 12.28 -23.36 33.96
N PRO A 2 11.41 -23.43 35.00
CA PRO A 2 9.98 -23.55 34.82
C PRO A 2 9.31 -22.17 34.67
N LEU A 3 8.31 -22.12 33.80
CA LEU A 3 7.42 -20.98 33.55
C LEU A 3 6.41 -20.84 34.70
N TYR A 4 6.25 -19.61 35.18
CA TYR A 4 5.23 -19.21 36.15
C TYR A 4 3.82 -19.33 35.53
N SER A 5 2.95 -20.08 36.20
CA SER A 5 1.50 -20.00 36.08
C SER A 5 0.97 -18.94 37.06
N SER A 6 0.02 -18.11 36.62
CA SER A 6 -0.99 -17.56 37.55
C SER A 6 -2.32 -17.41 36.80
N GLU A 7 -3.24 -18.29 37.15
CA GLU A 7 -4.67 -18.09 36.97
C GLU A 7 -5.10 -16.97 37.92
N ARG A 8 -5.89 -16.01 37.43
CA ARG A 8 -6.72 -15.16 38.29
C ARG A 8 -8.17 -15.32 37.88
N ASN A 9 -8.88 -16.07 38.72
CA ASN A 9 -10.34 -16.05 38.85
C ASN A 9 -10.78 -14.62 39.19
N LEU A 10 -11.80 -14.14 38.48
CA LEU A 10 -12.61 -13.01 38.92
C LEU A 10 -14.05 -13.47 38.89
N ASP A 11 -14.54 -13.77 40.09
CA ASP A 11 -15.94 -14.08 40.40
C ASP A 11 -16.82 -12.88 40.04
N ILE A 12 -17.79 -13.11 39.15
CA ILE A 12 -18.83 -12.13 38.82
C ILE A 12 -19.98 -12.37 39.80
N GLU A 13 -19.99 -11.59 40.86
CA GLU A 13 -21.13 -11.51 41.78
C GLU A 13 -22.28 -10.74 41.11
N SER A 14 -23.47 -11.33 41.15
CA SER A 14 -24.67 -10.86 40.48
C SER A 14 -25.54 -10.07 41.45
N SER A 15 -26.06 -8.90 41.02
CA SER A 15 -27.16 -8.21 41.68
C SER A 15 -28.00 -7.38 40.67
N PRO A 16 -29.33 -7.23 40.88
CA PRO A 16 -30.32 -6.89 39.85
C PRO A 16 -30.61 -5.37 39.74
N PRO A 17 -31.46 -4.92 38.78
CA PRO A 17 -31.32 -3.62 38.14
C PRO A 17 -32.07 -2.49 38.85
N THR A 18 -31.51 -1.28 38.83
CA THR A 18 -32.25 -0.05 39.17
C THR A 18 -32.58 0.73 37.90
N LYS A 19 -33.89 0.99 37.73
CA LYS A 19 -34.51 1.75 36.66
C LYS A 19 -34.19 3.25 36.74
N ASN A 20 -34.22 3.87 35.57
CA ASN A 20 -34.42 5.30 35.25
C ASN A 20 -33.20 6.22 35.26
N THR A 21 -32.66 6.49 34.07
CA THR A 21 -32.91 7.78 33.40
C THR A 21 -32.71 7.65 31.89
N THR A 22 -33.75 7.95 31.14
CA THR A 22 -33.77 8.06 29.68
C THR A 22 -32.83 9.18 29.23
N ASN A 23 -31.67 8.81 28.69
CA ASN A 23 -30.99 9.59 27.68
C ASN A 23 -30.73 8.66 26.50
N SER A 24 -31.57 8.79 25.47
CA SER A 24 -31.37 8.10 24.19
C SER A 24 -30.16 8.72 23.48
N THR A 25 -28.96 8.42 23.95
CA THR A 25 -27.75 8.65 23.17
C THR A 25 -27.78 7.59 22.08
N LYS A 26 -28.32 7.98 20.92
CA LYS A 26 -28.15 7.21 19.67
C LYS A 26 -26.68 6.92 19.53
N ARG A 27 -26.29 5.67 19.81
CA ARG A 27 -24.96 5.14 19.53
C ARG A 27 -24.86 5.12 18.01
N LYS A 28 -24.32 6.18 17.42
CA LYS A 28 -23.90 6.18 16.01
C LYS A 28 -22.86 5.08 15.90
N THR A 29 -23.25 3.98 15.29
CA THR A 29 -22.33 3.01 14.72
C THR A 29 -21.38 3.78 13.81
N TRP A 30 -20.09 3.75 14.16
CA TRP A 30 -19.00 4.20 13.30
C TRP A 30 -18.93 3.25 12.11
N THR A 31 -19.78 3.48 11.11
CA THR A 31 -19.71 2.83 9.81
C THR A 31 -18.87 3.72 8.90
N ASP A 32 -17.75 3.16 8.48
CA ASP A 32 -16.76 3.68 7.54
C ASP A 32 -16.02 4.94 8.01
N GLY A 33 -14.70 4.88 8.04
CA GLY A 33 -13.79 5.97 8.46
C GLY A 33 -13.82 7.25 7.61
N ARG A 34 -14.96 7.59 7.00
CA ARG A 34 -15.24 8.92 6.47
C ARG A 34 -15.87 9.74 7.60
N ALA A 35 -15.17 10.78 8.03
CA ALA A 35 -15.78 11.81 8.87
C ALA A 35 -17.06 12.30 8.20
N HIS A 36 -18.20 12.13 8.88
CA HIS A 36 -19.43 12.79 8.47
C HIS A 36 -19.21 14.29 8.62
N ASP A 37 -19.05 14.99 7.49
CA ASP A 37 -19.04 16.44 7.43
C ASP A 37 -20.38 16.96 7.99
N GLY A 38 -20.35 17.45 9.23
CA GLY A 38 -21.48 18.16 9.82
C GLY A 38 -21.76 19.44 9.04
N PRO A 39 -23.02 19.93 9.04
CA PRO A 39 -23.35 21.19 8.39
C PRO A 39 -22.75 22.33 9.19
N GLY A 40 -21.55 22.78 8.80
CA GLY A 40 -20.87 23.90 9.46
C GLY A 40 -19.34 23.91 9.37
N THR A 41 -18.68 22.86 8.87
CA THR A 41 -17.24 22.93 8.64
C THR A 41 -16.94 23.87 7.47
N PRO A 42 -16.18 24.97 7.67
CA PRO A 42 -15.76 25.80 6.57
C PRO A 42 -15.00 24.91 5.58
N LYS A 43 -15.43 24.92 4.32
CA LYS A 43 -14.77 24.19 3.22
C LYS A 43 -13.40 24.83 3.00
N MET A 44 -12.42 24.47 3.82
CA MET A 44 -11.07 24.94 3.66
C MET A 44 -10.48 24.27 2.42
N PRO A 45 -10.05 25.02 1.40
CA PRO A 45 -9.60 24.47 0.12
C PRO A 45 -8.39 23.53 0.26
N TYR A 46 -7.66 23.61 1.38
CA TYR A 46 -6.41 22.89 1.62
C TYR A 46 -6.58 21.50 2.24
N SER A 47 -7.70 21.23 2.92
CA SER A 47 -8.05 19.86 3.37
C SER A 47 -8.11 18.88 2.20
N LYS A 48 -8.50 19.36 1.02
CA LYS A 48 -8.60 18.56 -0.21
C LYS A 48 -7.25 18.11 -0.75
N VAL A 49 -6.18 18.87 -0.52
CA VAL A 49 -4.84 18.52 -0.98
C VAL A 49 -4.30 17.36 -0.15
N VAL A 50 -4.36 17.47 1.18
CA VAL A 50 -3.98 16.39 2.10
C VAL A 50 -4.87 15.16 1.86
N GLU A 51 -6.18 15.35 1.71
CA GLU A 51 -7.12 14.26 1.41
C GLU A 51 -6.79 13.55 0.09
N GLY A 52 -6.55 14.28 -1.00
CA GLY A 52 -6.21 13.70 -2.30
C GLY A 52 -4.89 12.91 -2.25
N LEU A 53 -3.91 13.39 -1.49
CA LEU A 53 -2.62 12.73 -1.31
C LEU A 53 -2.72 11.48 -0.45
N THR A 54 -3.41 11.55 0.69
CA THR A 54 -3.72 10.41 1.55
C THR A 54 -4.46 9.33 0.76
N HIS A 55 -5.49 9.72 0.00
CA HIS A 55 -6.22 8.79 -0.86
C HIS A 55 -5.34 8.16 -1.94
N SER A 56 -4.43 8.94 -2.54
CA SER A 56 -3.46 8.42 -3.52
C SER A 56 -2.51 7.40 -2.89
N GLN A 57 -2.04 7.64 -1.66
CA GLN A 57 -1.17 6.71 -0.93
C GLN A 57 -1.91 5.42 -0.58
N GLY A 58 -3.14 5.51 -0.07
CA GLY A 58 -3.98 4.34 0.19
C GLY A 58 -4.27 3.52 -1.07
N SER A 59 -4.48 4.20 -2.21
CA SER A 59 -4.66 3.52 -3.50
C SER A 59 -3.40 2.76 -3.94
N ILE A 60 -2.22 3.36 -3.81
CA ILE A 60 -0.94 2.70 -4.10
C ILE A 60 -0.72 1.52 -3.17
N ALA A 61 -1.05 1.67 -1.88
CA ALA A 61 -0.92 0.61 -0.89
C ALA A 61 -1.79 -0.59 -1.25
N LEU A 62 -3.06 -0.35 -1.56
CA LEU A 62 -4.02 -1.39 -1.95
C LEU A 62 -3.58 -2.12 -3.22
N ILE A 63 -3.20 -1.38 -4.28
CA ILE A 63 -2.74 -1.98 -5.53
C ILE A 63 -1.50 -2.83 -5.30
N SER A 64 -0.54 -2.33 -4.52
CA SER A 64 0.70 -3.06 -4.21
C SER A 64 0.40 -4.35 -3.43
N ALA A 65 -0.49 -4.30 -2.43
CA ALA A 65 -0.90 -5.47 -1.68
C ALA A 65 -1.58 -6.53 -2.58
N LEU A 66 -2.45 -6.11 -3.50
CA LEU A 66 -3.11 -7.01 -4.46
C LEU A 66 -2.09 -7.67 -5.41
N LEU A 67 -1.17 -6.89 -5.97
CA LEU A 67 -0.12 -7.40 -6.86
C LEU A 67 0.81 -8.39 -6.15
N SER A 68 1.18 -8.10 -4.90
CA SER A 68 1.90 -9.04 -4.05
C SER A 68 1.10 -10.33 -3.81
N GLY A 69 -0.20 -10.20 -3.53
CA GLY A 69 -1.09 -11.35 -3.34
C GLY A 69 -1.17 -12.24 -4.58
N PHE A 70 -1.30 -11.64 -5.77
CA PHE A 70 -1.27 -12.40 -7.03
C PHE A 70 0.07 -13.10 -7.25
N ALA A 71 1.18 -12.43 -6.99
CA ALA A 71 2.51 -13.03 -7.11
C ALA A 71 2.69 -14.21 -6.14
N PHE A 72 2.24 -14.06 -4.90
CA PHE A 72 2.26 -15.13 -3.90
C PHE A 72 1.37 -16.32 -4.28
N GLN A 73 0.15 -16.06 -4.77
CA GLN A 73 -0.76 -17.10 -5.24
C GLN A 73 -0.15 -17.88 -6.40
N ALA A 74 0.43 -17.20 -7.38
CA ALA A 74 1.06 -17.84 -8.53
C ALA A 74 2.31 -18.67 -8.14
N LEU A 75 3.09 -18.22 -7.16
CA LEU A 75 4.21 -18.99 -6.62
C LEU A 75 3.74 -20.28 -5.90
N THR A 76 2.69 -20.17 -5.09
CA THR A 76 2.19 -21.28 -4.25
C THR A 76 1.32 -22.29 -4.99
N THR A 77 0.67 -21.87 -6.08
CA THR A 77 -0.15 -22.75 -6.93
C THR A 77 0.63 -23.40 -8.08
N MET A 78 1.94 -23.19 -8.12
CA MET A 78 2.83 -23.79 -9.10
C MET A 78 3.00 -25.30 -8.79
N THR A 79 2.32 -26.16 -9.54
CA THR A 79 2.36 -27.62 -9.32
C THR A 79 3.42 -28.35 -10.13
N VAL A 80 4.35 -27.64 -10.76
CA VAL A 80 5.33 -28.24 -11.68
C VAL A 80 6.50 -28.82 -10.87
N GLU A 81 6.71 -30.13 -10.98
CA GLU A 81 7.84 -30.80 -10.32
C GLU A 81 9.17 -30.47 -11.00
N PHE A 82 10.16 -30.01 -10.24
CA PHE A 82 11.46 -29.59 -10.77
C PHE A 82 12.22 -30.70 -11.51
N SER A 83 12.08 -31.95 -11.07
CA SER A 83 12.69 -33.13 -11.69
C SER A 83 12.16 -33.42 -13.10
N SER A 84 10.90 -33.04 -13.37
CA SER A 84 10.22 -33.29 -14.65
C SER A 84 10.59 -32.27 -15.75
N LEU A 85 11.28 -31.20 -15.39
CA LEU A 85 11.58 -30.09 -16.29
C LEU A 85 12.82 -30.36 -17.15
N SER A 86 12.78 -29.91 -18.41
CA SER A 86 13.99 -29.75 -19.23
C SER A 86 14.97 -28.76 -18.58
N GLU A 87 16.28 -28.88 -18.84
CA GLU A 87 17.31 -28.00 -18.27
C GLU A 87 17.02 -26.49 -18.47
N ALA A 88 16.56 -26.07 -19.66
CA ALA A 88 16.19 -24.69 -19.90
C ALA A 88 15.03 -24.21 -19.01
N LYS A 89 13.98 -25.04 -18.85
CA LYS A 89 12.85 -24.72 -17.96
C LYS A 89 13.25 -24.72 -16.49
N LYS A 90 14.22 -25.54 -16.05
CA LYS A 90 14.75 -25.50 -14.67
C LYS A 90 15.38 -24.14 -14.34
N VAL A 91 16.15 -23.58 -15.27
CA VAL A 91 16.72 -22.23 -15.11
C VAL A 91 15.60 -21.19 -14.97
N VAL A 92 14.58 -21.26 -15.83
CA VAL A 92 13.42 -20.36 -15.75
C VAL A 92 12.67 -20.53 -14.43
N TYR A 93 12.52 -21.76 -13.93
CA TYR A 93 11.88 -22.03 -12.64
C TYR A 93 12.62 -21.37 -11.46
N ILE A 94 13.94 -21.47 -11.43
CA ILE A 94 14.78 -20.82 -10.41
C ILE A 94 14.64 -19.30 -10.51
N MET A 95 14.75 -18.74 -11.72
CA MET A 95 14.60 -17.29 -11.94
C MET A 95 13.20 -16.80 -11.55
N PHE A 96 12.17 -17.54 -11.91
CA PHE A 96 10.79 -17.27 -11.50
C PHE A 96 10.65 -17.25 -9.98
N SER A 97 11.23 -18.22 -9.27
CA SER A 97 11.16 -18.29 -7.81
C SER A 97 11.83 -17.07 -7.15
N LEU A 98 13.02 -16.69 -7.61
CA LEU A 98 13.73 -15.49 -7.13
C LEU A 98 12.95 -14.21 -7.45
N LEU A 99 12.47 -14.06 -8.68
CA LEU A 99 11.66 -12.93 -9.11
C LEU A 99 10.35 -12.83 -8.31
N SER A 100 9.73 -13.95 -7.99
CA SER A 100 8.52 -14.00 -7.16
C SER A 100 8.80 -13.41 -5.78
N CYS A 101 9.85 -13.89 -5.09
CA CYS A 101 10.22 -13.39 -3.77
C CYS A 101 10.55 -11.90 -3.78
N LEU A 102 11.32 -11.44 -4.77
CA LEU A 102 11.66 -10.02 -4.92
C LEU A 102 10.43 -9.16 -5.21
N THR A 103 9.54 -9.63 -6.08
CA THR A 103 8.30 -8.94 -6.45
C THR A 103 7.36 -8.82 -5.26
N ILE A 104 7.12 -9.92 -4.54
CA ILE A 104 6.30 -9.96 -3.32
C ILE A 104 6.88 -9.01 -2.27
N SER A 105 8.17 -9.16 -1.94
CA SER A 105 8.84 -8.33 -0.94
C SER A 105 8.78 -6.84 -1.30
N SER A 106 9.05 -6.50 -2.57
CA SER A 106 9.05 -5.12 -3.05
C SER A 106 7.66 -4.48 -2.95
N PHE A 107 6.61 -5.18 -3.40
CA PHE A 107 5.25 -4.66 -3.30
C PHE A 107 4.72 -4.62 -1.88
N LEU A 108 5.07 -5.58 -1.01
CA LEU A 108 4.72 -5.51 0.41
C LEU A 108 5.38 -4.33 1.09
N PHE A 109 6.66 -4.08 0.81
CA PHE A 109 7.36 -2.90 1.32
C PHE A 109 6.65 -1.61 0.91
N VAL A 110 6.24 -1.50 -0.37
CA VAL A 110 5.48 -0.34 -0.85
C VAL A 110 4.12 -0.26 -0.15
N ALA A 111 3.40 -1.38 -0.03
CA ALA A 111 2.09 -1.43 0.60
C ALA A 111 2.15 -0.94 2.05
N VAL A 112 3.07 -1.47 2.85
CA VAL A 112 3.26 -1.08 4.25
C VAL A 112 3.64 0.40 4.35
N SER A 113 4.62 0.84 3.57
CA SER A 113 5.10 2.23 3.61
C SER A 113 4.01 3.22 3.21
N CYS A 114 3.26 2.94 2.14
CA CYS A 114 2.15 3.78 1.71
C CYS A 114 0.98 3.78 2.71
N SER A 115 0.67 2.64 3.33
CA SER A 115 -0.34 2.57 4.40
C SER A 115 0.06 3.38 5.62
N MET A 116 1.33 3.33 6.03
CA MET A 116 1.82 4.18 7.13
C MET A 116 1.67 5.66 6.80
N LEU A 117 2.08 6.07 5.59
CA LEU A 117 1.94 7.45 5.14
C LEU A 117 0.48 7.90 5.05
N GLU A 118 -0.42 7.02 4.60
CA GLU A 118 -1.86 7.28 4.59
C GLU A 118 -2.37 7.55 6.01
N GLN A 119 -2.02 6.69 6.97
CA GLN A 119 -2.42 6.86 8.37
C GLN A 119 -1.88 8.15 8.97
N GLU A 120 -0.61 8.48 8.73
CA GLU A 120 -0.03 9.77 9.14
C GLU A 120 -0.78 10.96 8.53
N GLY A 121 -1.15 10.87 7.25
CA GLY A 121 -1.96 11.89 6.58
C GLY A 121 -3.38 12.02 7.15
N LEU A 122 -4.02 10.91 7.53
CA LEU A 122 -5.33 10.92 8.20
C LEU A 122 -5.24 11.54 9.60
N VAL A 123 -4.21 11.21 10.37
CA VAL A 123 -3.96 11.82 11.68
C VAL A 123 -3.72 13.31 11.54
N ALA A 124 -2.84 13.72 10.63
CA ALA A 124 -2.58 15.12 10.28
C ALA A 124 -3.88 15.88 9.94
N ARG A 125 -4.75 15.28 9.11
CA ARG A 125 -6.06 15.85 8.78
C ARG A 125 -7.00 15.95 9.99
N SER A 126 -7.04 14.94 10.84
CA SER A 126 -7.89 14.97 12.03
C SER A 126 -7.48 16.07 13.02
N LEU A 127 -6.17 16.31 13.15
CA LEU A 127 -5.63 17.35 13.99
C LEU A 127 -5.83 18.76 13.40
N SER A 128 -5.82 18.93 12.08
CA SER A 128 -6.08 20.24 11.45
C SER A 128 -7.51 20.73 11.62
N ILE A 129 -8.48 19.81 11.72
CA ILE A 129 -9.89 20.14 11.92
C ILE A 129 -10.20 20.36 13.42
N SER A 130 -9.28 19.99 14.32
CA SER A 130 -9.48 20.12 15.77
C SER A 130 -9.46 21.58 16.20
N THR A 131 -10.42 21.98 17.04
CA THR A 131 -10.43 23.32 17.66
C THR A 131 -9.34 23.50 18.72
N LEU A 132 -8.59 22.43 19.04
CA LEU A 132 -7.52 22.42 20.04
C LEU A 132 -6.14 22.71 19.44
N THR A 133 -6.01 22.75 18.12
CA THR A 133 -4.73 23.04 17.43
C THR A 133 -4.58 24.53 17.15
N SER A 134 -3.33 25.00 17.12
CA SER A 134 -3.02 26.43 16.98
C SER A 134 -3.32 26.96 15.57
N ALA A 135 -3.52 28.27 15.44
CA ALA A 135 -3.84 28.94 14.17
C ALA A 135 -2.80 28.75 13.05
N GLY A 136 -1.62 28.20 13.33
CA GLY A 136 -0.56 27.89 12.36
C GLY A 136 -0.30 26.39 12.14
N PHE A 137 -1.18 25.51 12.65
CA PHE A 137 -0.99 24.06 12.54
C PHE A 137 -0.97 23.58 11.08
N ASP A 138 -1.83 24.14 10.23
CA ASP A 138 -1.88 23.80 8.80
C ASP A 138 -0.61 24.17 8.04
N ASP A 139 0.00 25.31 8.36
CA ASP A 139 1.26 25.75 7.78
C ASP A 139 2.42 24.83 8.21
N ASN A 140 2.39 24.34 9.45
CA ASN A 140 3.36 23.37 9.96
C ASN A 140 3.23 22.01 9.26
N ILE A 141 1.99 21.53 9.07
CA ILE A 141 1.70 20.30 8.32
C ILE A 141 2.19 20.45 6.87
N LYS A 142 1.94 21.60 6.25
CA LYS A 142 2.41 21.89 4.89
C LYS A 142 3.93 21.89 4.81
N LYS A 143 4.60 22.57 5.74
CA LYS A 143 6.06 22.61 5.77
C LYS A 143 6.66 21.22 5.97
N TRP A 144 6.11 20.43 6.89
CA TRP A 144 6.52 19.05 7.06
C TRP A 144 6.26 18.20 5.80
N TYR A 145 5.12 18.41 5.14
CA TYR A 145 4.73 17.57 4.01
C TYR A 145 5.41 17.96 2.68
N PHE A 146 5.80 19.21 2.47
CA PHE A 146 6.37 19.67 1.19
C PHE A 146 7.83 20.13 1.29
N ASP A 147 8.25 20.62 2.45
CA ASP A 147 9.55 21.27 2.62
C ASP A 147 10.52 20.45 3.48
N ASP A 148 10.03 19.45 4.21
CA ASP A 148 10.90 18.51 4.91
C ASP A 148 11.59 17.58 3.91
N ASN A 149 12.88 17.85 3.71
CA ASN A 149 13.72 17.13 2.74
C ASN A 149 13.75 15.62 2.99
N ASP A 150 13.70 15.17 4.26
CA ASP A 150 13.75 13.75 4.58
C ASP A 150 12.46 13.05 4.18
N PHE A 151 11.31 13.68 4.46
CA PHE A 151 9.99 13.16 4.10
C PHE A 151 9.73 13.21 2.59
N VAL A 152 10.13 14.29 1.91
CA VAL A 152 10.07 14.41 0.44
C VAL A 152 10.95 13.35 -0.22
N SER A 153 12.19 13.20 0.25
CA SER A 153 13.13 12.18 -0.25
C SER A 153 12.61 10.76 -0.03
N PHE A 154 12.00 10.48 1.13
CA PHE A 154 11.39 9.18 1.41
C PHE A 154 10.27 8.85 0.41
N ARG A 155 9.31 9.77 0.18
CA ARG A 155 8.23 9.57 -0.79
C ARG A 155 8.73 9.43 -2.22
N GLY A 156 9.72 10.23 -2.62
CA GLY A 156 10.37 10.11 -3.92
C GLY A 156 11.00 8.73 -4.13
N ARG A 157 11.70 8.21 -3.12
CA ARG A 157 12.23 6.83 -3.12
C ARG A 157 11.11 5.80 -3.17
N LEU A 158 10.02 5.99 -2.45
CA LEU A 158 8.89 5.06 -2.43
C LEU A 158 8.20 4.96 -3.79
N ILE A 159 7.99 6.08 -4.47
CA ILE A 159 7.46 6.13 -5.85
C ILE A 159 8.44 5.42 -6.81
N PHE A 160 9.74 5.64 -6.65
CA PHE A 160 10.76 4.95 -7.45
C PHE A 160 10.73 3.44 -7.24
N VAL A 161 10.61 2.98 -5.98
CA VAL A 161 10.49 1.56 -5.64
C VAL A 161 9.23 0.98 -6.29
N PHE A 162 8.06 1.61 -6.12
CA PHE A 162 6.80 1.17 -6.72
C PHE A 162 6.89 1.00 -8.25
N ASN A 163 7.46 1.99 -8.94
CA ASN A 163 7.67 1.89 -10.39
C ASN A 163 8.61 0.76 -10.77
N SER A 164 9.67 0.56 -9.99
CA SER A 164 10.62 -0.54 -10.20
C SER A 164 9.98 -1.91 -9.92
N SER A 165 9.06 -1.99 -8.95
CA SER A 165 8.29 -3.19 -8.65
C SER A 165 7.42 -3.63 -9.83
N PHE A 166 6.89 -2.71 -10.63
CA PHE A 166 6.16 -3.07 -11.85
C PHE A 166 7.06 -3.73 -12.90
N ILE A 167 8.30 -3.27 -13.05
CA ILE A 167 9.25 -3.91 -13.96
C ILE A 167 9.53 -5.33 -13.46
N LEU A 168 9.79 -5.50 -12.16
CA LEU A 168 9.95 -6.83 -11.54
C LEU A 168 8.72 -7.72 -11.75
N PHE A 169 7.51 -7.18 -11.60
CA PHE A 169 6.26 -7.89 -11.84
C PHE A 169 6.14 -8.38 -13.28
N THR A 170 6.52 -7.56 -14.27
CA THR A 170 6.49 -7.99 -15.67
C THR A 170 7.50 -9.07 -15.99
N LEU A 171 8.70 -9.04 -15.39
CA LEU A 171 9.68 -10.12 -15.48
C LEU A 171 9.17 -11.39 -14.82
N PHE A 172 8.50 -11.25 -13.67
CA PHE A 172 7.84 -12.34 -12.97
C PHE A 172 6.76 -12.99 -13.86
N CYS A 173 5.87 -12.20 -14.47
CA CYS A 173 4.85 -12.71 -15.40
C CYS A 173 5.50 -13.39 -16.61
N ALA A 174 6.58 -12.82 -17.15
CA ALA A 174 7.30 -13.39 -18.27
C ALA A 174 7.92 -14.76 -17.96
N GLY A 175 8.43 -14.95 -16.74
CA GLY A 175 8.93 -16.24 -16.26
C GLY A 175 7.81 -17.24 -15.95
N TYR A 176 6.66 -16.77 -15.47
CA TYR A 176 5.51 -17.61 -15.15
C TYR A 176 4.90 -18.29 -16.39
N CYS A 177 4.77 -17.55 -17.50
CA CYS A 177 4.13 -18.01 -18.73
C CYS A 177 4.71 -19.33 -19.31
N PRO A 178 6.01 -19.45 -19.60
CA PRO A 178 6.59 -20.68 -20.16
C PRO A 178 6.63 -21.86 -19.18
N LEU A 179 6.45 -21.59 -17.88
CA LEU A 179 6.34 -22.63 -16.87
C LEU A 179 4.92 -23.16 -16.74
N ARG A 180 3.90 -22.33 -17.01
CA ARG A 180 2.48 -22.71 -16.87
C ARG A 180 1.83 -23.16 -18.17
N ILE A 181 2.24 -22.57 -19.29
CA ILE A 181 1.70 -22.83 -20.63
C ILE A 181 2.74 -23.64 -21.40
N ASP A 182 2.36 -24.85 -21.80
CA ASP A 182 3.25 -25.72 -22.56
C ASP A 182 3.40 -25.29 -24.02
N GLY A 183 4.56 -25.64 -24.60
CA GLY A 183 4.91 -25.34 -25.99
C GLY A 183 5.40 -23.91 -26.24
N GLU A 184 5.46 -23.54 -27.51
CA GLU A 184 5.97 -22.25 -27.98
C GLU A 184 5.11 -21.07 -27.51
N VAL A 185 3.82 -21.31 -27.26
CA VAL A 185 2.85 -20.29 -26.83
C VAL A 185 3.24 -19.68 -25.48
N GLY A 186 3.78 -20.47 -24.55
CA GLY A 186 4.23 -19.96 -23.25
C GLY A 186 5.38 -18.97 -23.36
N TRP A 187 6.31 -19.21 -24.28
CA TRP A 187 7.43 -18.31 -24.56
C TRP A 187 6.99 -17.03 -25.26
N VAL A 188 6.07 -17.12 -26.23
CA VAL A 188 5.49 -15.95 -26.89
C VAL A 188 4.75 -15.07 -25.88
N CYS A 189 3.93 -15.68 -25.02
CA CYS A 189 3.23 -14.96 -23.95
C CYS A 189 4.22 -14.28 -22.99
N GLY A 190 5.29 -14.97 -22.59
CA GLY A 190 6.35 -14.37 -21.78
C GLY A 190 7.04 -13.19 -22.48
N GLY A 191 7.29 -13.30 -23.78
CA GLY A 191 7.81 -12.21 -24.61
C GLY A 191 6.92 -10.98 -24.66
N ILE A 192 5.60 -11.16 -24.71
CA ILE A 192 4.62 -10.05 -24.67
C ILE A 192 4.72 -9.30 -23.33
N PHE A 193 4.82 -10.02 -22.21
CA PHE A 193 5.01 -9.39 -20.90
C PHE A 193 6.32 -8.62 -20.79
N LEU A 194 7.40 -9.11 -21.41
CA LEU A 194 8.67 -8.38 -21.48
C LEU A 194 8.52 -7.05 -22.25
N VAL A 195 7.90 -7.09 -23.44
CA VAL A 195 7.67 -5.88 -24.25
C VAL A 195 6.79 -4.88 -23.48
N PHE A 196 5.73 -5.37 -22.84
CA PHE A 196 4.86 -4.55 -22.01
C PHE A 196 5.64 -3.91 -20.85
N GLY A 197 6.52 -4.67 -20.16
CA GLY A 197 7.38 -4.17 -19.10
C GLY A 197 8.32 -3.06 -19.56
N VAL A 198 8.94 -3.21 -20.74
CA VAL A 198 9.80 -2.17 -21.33
C VAL A 198 9.00 -0.90 -21.65
N MET A 199 7.81 -1.04 -22.25
CA MET A 199 6.93 0.10 -22.54
C MET A 199 6.49 0.81 -21.26
N MET A 200 6.10 0.05 -20.24
CA MET A 200 5.69 0.60 -18.94
C MET A 200 6.85 1.33 -18.27
N GLY A 201 8.05 0.72 -18.23
CA GLY A 201 9.25 1.35 -17.68
C GLY A 201 9.61 2.66 -18.39
N ARG A 202 9.47 2.72 -19.72
CA ARG A 202 9.69 3.95 -20.49
C ARG A 202 8.64 5.02 -20.13
N ASN A 203 7.36 4.66 -20.09
CA ASN A 203 6.28 5.59 -19.76
C ASN A 203 6.41 6.13 -18.32
N MET A 204 6.77 5.27 -17.37
CA MET A 204 7.00 5.67 -15.98
C MET A 204 8.21 6.60 -15.85
N ARG A 205 9.31 6.39 -16.59
CA ARG A 205 10.41 7.37 -16.63
C ARG A 205 9.98 8.73 -17.16
N VAL A 206 9.22 8.75 -18.26
CA VAL A 206 8.74 10.01 -18.86
C VAL A 206 7.81 10.74 -17.89
N MET A 207 6.90 10.01 -17.25
CA MET A 207 6.00 10.57 -16.24
C MET A 207 6.78 11.10 -15.03
N ASN A 208 7.75 10.35 -14.54
CA ASN A 208 8.60 10.77 -13.42
C ASN A 208 9.42 12.02 -13.78
N HIS A 209 10.02 12.09 -14.97
CA HIS A 209 10.73 13.28 -15.44
C HIS A 209 9.82 14.51 -15.48
N LYS A 210 8.60 14.37 -16.05
CA LYS A 210 7.61 15.45 -16.08
C LYS A 210 7.13 15.86 -14.69
N PHE A 211 7.00 14.91 -13.76
CA PHE A 211 6.61 15.18 -12.38
C PHE A 211 7.72 15.94 -11.64
N VAL A 212 8.96 15.46 -11.74
CA VAL A 212 10.15 16.07 -11.14
C VAL A 212 10.37 17.48 -11.70
N GLU A 213 10.35 17.66 -13.02
CA GLU A 213 10.48 18.99 -13.62
C GLU A 213 9.28 19.90 -13.32
N GLY A 214 8.06 19.36 -13.32
CA GLY A 214 6.84 20.12 -13.10
C GLY A 214 6.68 20.64 -11.67
N ILE A 215 7.22 19.92 -10.69
CA ILE A 215 7.19 20.31 -9.27
C ILE A 215 8.44 21.13 -8.92
N LEU A 216 9.64 20.72 -9.32
CA LEU A 216 10.87 21.42 -8.93
C LEU A 216 11.14 22.72 -9.69
N LYS A 217 10.53 22.96 -10.86
CA LYS A 217 10.66 24.24 -11.58
C LYS A 217 9.56 25.26 -11.23
N LYS A 218 8.52 24.85 -10.50
CA LYS A 218 7.40 25.73 -10.10
C LYS A 218 7.40 26.09 -8.61
N ILE A 219 8.28 25.48 -7.84
CA ILE A 219 8.72 25.94 -6.53
C ILE A 219 9.97 26.79 -6.75
#